data_AF-A0A846CB56-F1
#
_entry.id   AF-A0A846CB56-F1
#
_cell.length_a   1.000
_cell.length_b   1.000
_cell.length_c   1.000
_cell.angle_alpha   90.00
_cell.angle_beta   90.00
_cell.angle_gamma   90.00
#
_symmetry.space_group_name_H-M   'P 1'
#
loop_
_entity.id
_entity.type
_entity.pdbx_description
1 polymer ?
#
loop_
_entity_poly.entity_id
_entity_poly.type
_entity_poly.pdbx_seq_one_letter_code
_entity_poly.pdbx_strand_id
1 'polypeptide(L)'
;MLEIEKIQSIAKYYSPQELFAALVWQRQFNQFDGEEVIRDLIKNSTLWASFLFTKPIFAPDENGLSFSGLIDTLLAMTNYRPMPHESIINFVSYPADTLYILTENQATIVSSLLDLGKKWRADAVDIIDGINEEYAFRLQRCLKARLTETLMSENKPYQRDAVVISYWWD
;
A
#
# COMPACT_ATOMS: atom_id res chain seq x y z
N MET A 1 -15.88 -14.03 -16.49
CA MET A 1 -14.72 -14.47 -17.30
C MET A 1 -13.89 -13.25 -17.62
N LEU A 2 -12.56 -13.34 -17.62
CA LEU A 2 -11.67 -12.22 -17.91
C LEU A 2 -11.68 -11.89 -19.40
N GLU A 3 -11.74 -10.59 -19.75
CA GLU A 3 -11.73 -10.11 -21.14
C GLU A 3 -10.34 -9.56 -21.48
N ILE A 4 -9.68 -10.14 -22.47
CA ILE A 4 -8.28 -9.85 -22.78
C ILE A 4 -8.09 -8.40 -23.22
N GLU A 5 -9.02 -7.88 -24.01
CA GLU A 5 -8.97 -6.51 -24.54
C GLU A 5 -9.06 -5.48 -23.40
N LYS A 6 -9.91 -5.74 -22.39
CA LYS A 6 -9.99 -4.92 -21.18
C LYS A 6 -8.69 -4.98 -20.38
N ILE A 7 -8.12 -6.17 -20.18
CA ILE A 7 -6.85 -6.34 -19.47
C ILE A 7 -5.73 -5.58 -20.17
N GLN A 8 -5.63 -5.70 -21.50
CA GLN A 8 -4.63 -4.99 -22.31
C GLN A 8 -4.79 -3.47 -22.19
N SER A 9 -6.02 -2.97 -22.25
CA SER A 9 -6.29 -1.55 -22.05
C SER A 9 -5.83 -1.10 -20.65
N ILE A 10 -6.20 -1.82 -19.60
CA ILE A 10 -5.82 -1.49 -18.22
C ILE A 10 -4.29 -1.47 -18.07
N ALA A 11 -3.60 -2.51 -18.56
CA ALA A 11 -2.15 -2.62 -18.48
C ALA A 11 -1.40 -1.55 -19.30
N LYS A 12 -2.02 -1.00 -20.35
CA LYS A 12 -1.44 0.04 -21.19
C LYS A 12 -1.61 1.44 -20.61
N TYR A 13 -2.76 1.71 -19.97
CA TYR A 13 -3.14 3.07 -19.59
C TYR A 13 -2.94 3.38 -18.10
N TYR A 14 -2.87 2.37 -17.23
CA TYR A 14 -2.73 2.59 -15.80
C TYR A 14 -1.43 1.99 -15.26
N SER A 15 -0.74 2.78 -14.45
CA SER A 15 0.39 2.33 -13.66
C SER A 15 -0.06 1.39 -12.53
N PRO A 16 0.82 0.52 -12.01
CA PRO A 16 0.51 -0.29 -10.83
C PRO A 16 0.00 0.55 -9.65
N GLN A 17 0.53 1.76 -9.45
CA GLN A 17 0.12 2.68 -8.39
C GLN A 17 -1.33 3.15 -8.57
N GLU A 18 -1.76 3.45 -9.80
CA GLU A 18 -3.15 3.81 -10.08
C GLU A 18 -4.09 2.62 -9.88
N LEU A 19 -3.65 1.40 -10.19
CA LEU A 19 -4.43 0.19 -9.92
C LEU A 19 -4.60 -0.04 -8.42
N PHE A 20 -3.53 0.10 -7.64
CA PHE A 20 -3.63 0.03 -6.18
C PHE A 20 -4.44 1.19 -5.59
N ALA A 21 -4.31 2.40 -6.14
CA ALA A 21 -5.14 3.54 -5.74
C ALA A 21 -6.62 3.26 -5.97
N ALA A 22 -6.98 2.66 -7.11
CA ALA A 22 -8.36 2.28 -7.41
C ALA A 22 -8.89 1.20 -6.45
N LEU A 23 -8.03 0.26 -6.03
CA LEU A 23 -8.40 -0.74 -5.01
C LEU A 23 -8.64 -0.08 -3.64
N VAL A 24 -7.77 0.84 -3.22
CA VAL A 24 -7.94 1.61 -1.97
C VAL A 24 -9.21 2.45 -2.03
N TRP A 25 -9.44 3.17 -3.12
CA TRP A 25 -10.60 4.06 -3.29
C TRP A 25 -11.93 3.35 -3.05
N GLN A 26 -12.02 2.08 -3.44
CA GLN A 26 -13.24 1.27 -3.28
C GLN A 26 -13.45 0.76 -1.85
N ARG A 27 -12.52 1.01 -0.94
CA ARG A 27 -12.55 0.46 0.42
C ARG A 27 -13.12 1.49 1.39
N GLN A 28 -14.15 1.05 2.09
CA GLN A 28 -14.71 1.72 3.25
C GLN A 28 -15.03 0.64 4.28
N PHE A 29 -14.51 0.80 5.49
CA PHE A 29 -14.76 -0.11 6.62
C PHE A 29 -14.38 0.61 7.91
N ASN A 30 -15.05 0.29 9.02
CA ASN A 30 -14.81 0.93 10.32
C ASN A 30 -14.75 2.47 10.20
N GLN A 31 -13.58 3.06 10.45
CA GLN A 31 -13.32 4.49 10.29
C GLN A 31 -12.45 4.81 9.07
N PHE A 32 -12.06 3.79 8.30
CA PHE A 32 -11.27 3.92 7.10
C PHE A 32 -12.12 4.42 5.92
N ASP A 33 -11.67 5.51 5.30
CA ASP A 33 -12.20 6.04 4.04
C ASP A 33 -11.10 6.06 2.97
N GLY A 34 -11.18 5.11 2.05
CA GLY A 34 -10.21 4.98 0.97
C GLY A 34 -10.18 6.16 0.00
N GLU A 35 -11.31 6.83 -0.23
CA GLU A 35 -11.35 8.03 -1.07
C GLU A 35 -10.57 9.17 -0.40
N GLU A 36 -10.77 9.39 0.91
CA GLU A 36 -10.01 10.40 1.66
C GLU A 36 -8.51 10.12 1.62
N VAL A 37 -8.10 8.87 1.89
CA VAL A 37 -6.70 8.45 1.87
C VAL A 37 -6.05 8.75 0.51
N ILE A 38 -6.69 8.35 -0.59
CA ILE A 38 -6.12 8.59 -1.93
C ILE A 38 -6.07 10.07 -2.28
N ARG A 39 -7.09 10.86 -1.93
CA ARG A 39 -7.06 12.31 -2.14
C ARG A 39 -5.90 12.98 -1.39
N ASP A 40 -5.68 12.57 -0.15
CA ASP A 40 -4.56 13.07 0.66
C ASP A 40 -3.20 12.64 0.08
N LEU A 41 -3.06 11.40 -0.37
CA LEU A 41 -1.82 10.93 -1.01
C LEU A 41 -1.51 11.69 -2.30
N ILE A 42 -2.52 11.97 -3.13
CA ILE A 42 -2.35 12.78 -4.35
C ILE A 42 -1.92 14.20 -3.99
N LYS A 43 -2.59 14.82 -3.01
CA LYS A 43 -2.28 16.19 -2.55
C LYS A 43 -0.86 16.29 -1.97
N ASN A 44 -0.38 15.23 -1.34
CA ASN A 44 0.92 15.17 -0.67
C ASN A 44 1.90 14.23 -1.41
N SER A 45 1.89 14.24 -2.74
CA SER A 45 2.69 13.34 -3.58
C SER A 45 4.21 13.45 -3.38
N THR A 46 4.69 14.55 -2.79
CA THR A 46 6.10 14.74 -2.44
C THR A 46 6.51 13.99 -1.17
N LEU A 47 5.56 13.49 -0.37
CA LEU A 47 5.85 12.80 0.88
C LEU A 47 6.13 11.30 0.70
N TRP A 48 5.91 10.72 -0.47
CA TRP A 48 6.02 9.28 -0.68
C TRP A 48 6.57 8.95 -2.06
N ALA A 49 7.24 7.79 -2.16
CA ALA A 49 7.76 7.27 -3.43
C ALA A 49 6.82 6.23 -4.05
N SER A 50 6.24 5.36 -3.22
CA SER A 50 5.19 4.42 -3.62
C SER A 50 4.39 3.95 -2.41
N PHE A 51 3.24 3.32 -2.65
CA PHE A 51 2.46 2.67 -1.60
C PHE A 51 1.88 1.33 -2.08
N LEU A 52 1.48 0.50 -1.12
CA LEU A 52 0.81 -0.77 -1.31
C LEU A 52 -0.29 -0.92 -0.27
N PHE A 53 -1.50 -1.30 -0.69
CA PHE A 53 -2.58 -1.64 0.22
C PHE A 53 -2.89 -3.13 0.11
N THR A 54 -2.71 -3.86 1.20
CA THR A 54 -2.79 -5.32 1.23
C THR A 54 -3.12 -5.80 2.64
N LYS A 55 -3.27 -7.11 2.81
CA LYS A 55 -3.29 -7.74 4.13
C LYS A 55 -1.98 -7.52 4.88
N PRO A 56 -2.01 -7.57 6.21
CA PRO A 56 -0.83 -7.45 7.02
C PRO A 56 0.17 -8.57 6.72
N ILE A 57 1.43 -8.19 6.55
CA ILE A 57 2.53 -9.14 6.29
C ILE A 57 2.85 -9.97 7.55
N PHE A 58 2.47 -9.50 8.76
CA PHE A 58 2.82 -10.09 10.05
C PHE A 58 1.61 -10.29 10.98
N ALA A 59 0.47 -10.74 10.44
CA ALA A 59 -0.55 -11.32 11.32
C ALA A 59 0.05 -12.57 12.00
N PRO A 60 -0.28 -12.86 13.28
CA PRO A 60 0.24 -14.02 14.02
C PRO A 60 -0.29 -15.32 13.40
N ASP A 61 0.32 -15.72 12.30
CA ASP A 61 0.36 -17.08 11.79
C ASP A 61 1.82 -17.50 11.97
N GLU A 62 2.05 -18.58 12.73
CA GLU A 62 3.36 -19.10 13.07
C GLU A 62 4.28 -19.37 11.85
N ASN A 63 3.77 -19.28 10.61
CA ASN A 63 4.54 -19.45 9.37
C ASN A 63 4.44 -18.26 8.37
N GLY A 64 3.89 -17.11 8.80
CA GLY A 64 4.20 -15.78 8.23
C GLY A 64 3.64 -15.40 6.86
N LEU A 65 2.76 -16.21 6.27
CA LEU A 65 2.07 -15.88 5.02
C LEU A 65 0.73 -16.62 5.04
N SER A 66 -0.22 -16.14 5.86
CA SER A 66 -1.36 -16.98 6.20
C SER A 66 -2.09 -17.44 4.95
N PHE A 67 -1.98 -18.73 4.68
CA PHE A 67 -2.66 -19.36 3.57
C PHE A 67 -4.17 -19.08 3.69
N SER A 68 -4.67 -18.97 4.92
CA SER A 68 -5.98 -18.43 5.26
C SER A 68 -6.24 -17.06 4.63
N GLY A 69 -5.32 -16.10 4.78
CA GLY A 69 -5.44 -14.78 4.19
C GLY A 69 -5.50 -14.79 2.66
N LEU A 70 -4.74 -15.68 2.02
CA LEU A 70 -4.81 -15.95 0.59
C LEU A 70 -6.16 -16.56 0.20
N ILE A 71 -6.64 -17.56 0.94
CA ILE A 71 -7.94 -18.20 0.71
C ILE A 71 -9.08 -17.19 0.81
N ASP A 72 -9.11 -16.32 1.82
CA ASP A 72 -10.11 -15.26 1.93
C ASP A 72 -10.08 -14.32 0.72
N THR A 73 -8.89 -14.01 0.22
CA THR A 73 -8.71 -13.17 -0.97
C THR A 73 -9.27 -13.85 -2.21
N LEU A 74 -9.00 -15.14 -2.39
CA LEU A 74 -9.54 -15.93 -3.50
C LEU A 74 -11.07 -16.06 -3.42
N LEU A 75 -11.60 -16.30 -2.22
CA LEU A 75 -13.04 -16.37 -1.96
C LEU A 75 -13.70 -15.00 -2.23
N ALA A 76 -13.09 -13.90 -1.81
CA ALA A 76 -13.55 -12.55 -2.11
C ALA A 76 -13.60 -12.29 -3.61
N MET A 77 -12.52 -12.57 -4.33
CA MET A 77 -12.44 -12.38 -5.79
C MET A 77 -13.44 -13.24 -6.56
N THR A 78 -13.71 -14.47 -6.08
CA THR A 78 -14.71 -15.36 -6.69
C THR A 78 -16.13 -14.82 -6.50
N ASN A 79 -16.40 -14.18 -5.38
CA ASN A 79 -17.72 -13.63 -5.04
C ASN A 79 -17.90 -12.16 -5.45
N TYR A 80 -16.83 -11.50 -5.92
CA TYR A 80 -16.88 -10.11 -6.35
C TYR A 80 -17.83 -9.92 -7.54
N ARG A 81 -18.70 -8.91 -7.45
CA ARG A 81 -19.54 -8.47 -8.55
C ARG A 81 -19.25 -7.00 -8.85
N PRO A 82 -18.84 -6.63 -10.09
CA PRO A 82 -18.68 -5.24 -10.47
C PRO A 82 -19.97 -4.47 -10.18
N MET A 83 -19.84 -3.38 -9.44
CA MET A 83 -20.98 -2.64 -8.91
C MET A 83 -21.77 -1.94 -10.04
N PRO A 84 -23.07 -2.19 -10.21
CA PRO A 84 -23.97 -1.28 -10.91
C PRO A 84 -24.14 0.00 -10.08
N HIS A 85 -24.28 1.17 -10.73
CA HIS A 85 -24.47 2.47 -10.05
C HIS A 85 -25.63 2.50 -9.04
N GLU A 86 -26.57 1.56 -9.10
CA GLU A 86 -27.78 1.52 -8.28
C GLU A 86 -27.73 0.50 -7.12
N SER A 87 -26.65 -0.27 -6.99
CA SER A 87 -26.59 -1.32 -5.97
C SER A 87 -26.30 -0.78 -4.57
N ILE A 88 -27.20 -1.13 -3.64
CA ILE A 88 -27.10 -0.81 -2.19
C ILE A 88 -26.25 -1.84 -1.43
N ILE A 89 -26.01 -3.02 -2.03
CA ILE A 89 -25.33 -4.15 -1.39
C ILE A 89 -23.92 -4.29 -1.97
N ASN A 90 -22.91 -3.97 -1.16
CA ASN A 90 -21.50 -4.13 -1.48
C ASN A 90 -21.10 -5.61 -1.37
N PHE A 91 -20.88 -6.29 -2.49
CA PHE A 91 -20.36 -7.66 -2.47
C PHE A 91 -18.82 -7.65 -2.48
N VAL A 92 -18.28 -8.04 -1.32
CA VAL A 92 -16.89 -8.37 -0.96
C VAL A 92 -15.80 -7.58 -1.69
N SER A 93 -15.51 -6.38 -1.19
CA SER A 93 -14.35 -5.59 -1.61
C SER A 93 -13.04 -6.34 -1.34
N TYR A 94 -12.02 -6.10 -2.17
CA TYR A 94 -10.65 -6.62 -2.01
C TYR A 94 -10.24 -6.63 -0.52
N PRO A 95 -9.97 -7.79 0.10
CA PRO A 95 -9.84 -7.91 1.55
C PRO A 95 -8.44 -7.50 1.99
N ALA A 96 -8.25 -6.18 2.07
CA ALA A 96 -7.07 -5.52 2.56
C ALA A 96 -7.46 -4.43 3.58
N ASP A 97 -6.59 -4.24 4.55
CA ASP A 97 -6.78 -3.45 5.77
C ASP A 97 -5.46 -2.79 6.23
N THR A 98 -4.36 -2.95 5.48
CA THR A 98 -3.06 -2.38 5.84
C THR A 98 -2.48 -1.59 4.68
N LEU A 99 -2.12 -0.33 4.94
CA LEU A 99 -1.44 0.54 3.98
C LEU A 99 0.05 0.60 4.31
N TYR A 100 0.90 0.33 3.32
CA TYR A 100 2.34 0.49 3.41
C TYR A 100 2.78 1.63 2.50
N ILE A 101 3.54 2.58 3.03
CA ILE A 101 4.09 3.71 2.28
C ILE A 101 5.62 3.64 2.32
N LEU A 102 6.24 3.61 1.15
CA LEU A 102 7.69 3.79 1.00
C LEU A 102 8.00 5.28 0.90
N THR A 103 8.91 5.75 1.74
CA THR A 103 9.31 7.15 1.77
C THR A 103 10.78 7.34 2.15
N GLU A 104 11.26 8.58 2.02
CA GLU A 104 12.58 8.98 2.48
C GLU A 104 12.60 9.12 4.01
N ASN A 105 13.70 8.71 4.64
CA ASN A 105 13.91 8.84 6.08
C ASN A 105 14.29 10.27 6.46
N GLN A 106 13.36 11.20 6.26
CA GLN A 106 13.49 12.60 6.70
C GLN A 106 12.45 12.90 7.76
N ALA A 107 12.89 13.47 8.90
CA ALA A 107 12.03 13.72 10.05
C ALA A 107 10.75 14.51 9.71
N THR A 108 10.83 15.50 8.82
CA THR A 108 9.67 16.30 8.39
C THR A 108 8.69 15.50 7.55
N ILE A 109 9.17 14.65 6.64
CA ILE A 109 8.35 13.78 5.79
C ILE A 109 7.65 12.73 6.66
N VAL A 110 8.42 12.05 7.51
CA VAL A 110 7.91 11.04 8.44
C VAL A 110 6.87 11.64 9.37
N SER A 111 7.14 12.80 9.99
CA SER A 111 6.17 13.48 10.86
C SER A 111 4.87 13.82 10.12
N SER A 112 4.95 14.31 8.88
CA SER A 112 3.77 14.66 8.08
C SER A 112 2.94 13.43 7.75
N LEU A 113 3.59 12.31 7.45
CA LEU A 113 2.93 11.02 7.20
C LEU A 113 2.29 10.45 8.47
N LEU A 114 2.92 10.60 9.64
CA LEU A 114 2.31 10.24 10.92
C LEU A 114 1.05 11.06 11.22
N ASP A 115 1.04 12.35 10.89
CA ASP A 115 -0.13 13.20 11.05
C ASP A 115 -1.26 12.81 10.09
N LEU A 116 -0.94 12.36 8.87
CA LEU A 116 -1.92 11.73 7.98
C LEU A 116 -2.49 10.44 8.57
N GLY A 117 -1.65 9.59 9.17
CA GLY A 117 -2.12 8.38 9.88
C GLY A 117 -3.15 8.68 10.97
N LYS A 118 -2.92 9.76 11.76
CA LYS A 118 -3.90 10.24 12.75
C LYS A 118 -5.18 10.75 12.09
N LYS A 119 -5.07 11.48 10.98
CA LYS A 119 -6.22 11.99 10.22
C LYS A 119 -7.09 10.83 9.71
N TRP A 120 -6.45 9.80 9.15
CA TRP A 120 -7.10 8.58 8.67
C TRP A 120 -7.53 7.61 9.78
N ARG A 121 -7.25 7.97 11.04
CA ARG A 121 -7.62 7.20 12.24
C ARG A 121 -7.13 5.76 12.18
N ALA A 122 -5.89 5.56 11.75
CA ALA A 122 -5.22 4.27 11.85
C ALA A 122 -5.11 3.87 13.33
N ASP A 123 -5.41 2.61 13.64
CA ASP A 123 -5.33 2.06 14.99
C ASP A 123 -3.87 1.91 15.44
N ALA A 124 -3.01 1.51 14.51
CA ALA A 124 -1.57 1.41 14.70
C ALA A 124 -0.80 1.98 13.50
N VAL A 125 0.34 2.62 13.80
CA VAL A 125 1.28 3.12 12.79
C VAL A 125 2.69 2.71 13.19
N ASP A 126 3.36 1.94 12.33
CA ASP A 126 4.72 1.47 12.57
C ASP A 126 5.68 2.05 11.52
N ILE A 127 6.90 2.34 11.94
CA ILE A 127 7.98 2.79 11.07
C ILE A 127 9.02 1.67 11.01
N ILE A 128 9.20 1.11 9.82
CA ILE A 128 10.16 0.06 9.55
C ILE A 128 11.34 0.70 8.82
N ASP A 129 12.48 0.75 9.51
CA ASP A 129 13.75 1.25 8.98
C ASP A 129 14.77 0.11 8.79
N GLY A 130 15.93 0.46 8.24
CA GLY A 130 17.02 -0.50 8.03
C GLY A 130 17.74 -0.93 9.31
N ILE A 131 17.38 -0.43 10.49
CA ILE A 131 18.05 -0.68 11.77
C ILE A 131 17.25 -1.67 12.63
N ASN A 132 15.96 -1.84 12.35
CA ASN A 132 15.10 -2.79 13.06
C ASN A 132 15.61 -4.24 12.94
N GLU A 133 16.18 -4.78 14.03
CA GLU A 133 16.97 -6.04 14.05
C GLU A 133 16.19 -7.27 13.55
N GLU A 134 14.87 -7.25 13.66
CA GLU A 134 14.01 -8.36 13.22
C GLU A 134 13.85 -8.42 11.69
N TYR A 135 14.08 -7.30 10.98
CA TYR A 135 13.77 -7.15 9.54
C TYR A 135 14.88 -6.48 8.70
N ALA A 136 15.96 -6.05 9.36
CA ALA A 136 17.04 -5.23 8.79
C ALA A 136 17.67 -5.85 7.53
N PHE A 137 17.86 -7.17 7.47
CA PHE A 137 18.69 -7.76 6.41
C PHE A 137 18.01 -7.79 5.02
N ARG A 138 16.70 -8.05 4.94
CA ARG A 138 15.95 -8.01 3.67
C ARG A 138 15.60 -6.57 3.27
N LEU A 139 15.23 -5.74 4.25
CA LEU A 139 14.88 -4.34 3.99
C LEU A 139 16.10 -3.52 3.56
N GLN A 140 17.24 -3.61 4.27
CA GLN A 140 18.49 -2.93 3.88
C GLN A 140 18.94 -3.35 2.48
N ARG A 141 18.90 -4.65 2.15
CA ARG A 141 19.40 -5.13 0.85
C ARG A 141 18.52 -4.66 -0.32
N CYS A 142 17.20 -4.60 -0.13
CA CYS A 142 16.26 -4.22 -1.19
C CYS A 142 16.09 -2.69 -1.32
N LEU A 143 16.06 -1.94 -0.22
CA LEU A 143 15.99 -0.47 -0.25
C LEU A 143 17.30 0.13 -0.81
N LYS A 144 18.45 -0.38 -0.37
CA LYS A 144 19.76 0.07 -0.86
C LYS A 144 19.98 -0.23 -2.34
N ALA A 145 19.47 -1.35 -2.85
CA ALA A 145 19.60 -1.69 -4.28
C ALA A 145 18.69 -0.85 -5.19
N ARG A 146 17.42 -0.65 -4.83
CA ARG A 146 16.43 -0.01 -5.71
C ARG A 146 16.57 1.50 -5.84
N LEU A 147 16.92 2.21 -4.76
CA LEU A 147 17.22 3.65 -4.86
C LEU A 147 18.50 3.90 -5.67
N THR A 148 19.47 2.97 -5.62
CA THR A 148 20.75 3.11 -6.34
C THR A 148 20.60 2.96 -7.86
N GLU A 149 19.75 2.04 -8.35
CA GLU A 149 19.54 1.85 -9.79
C GLU A 149 18.74 2.98 -10.45
N THR A 150 17.79 3.61 -9.75
CA THR A 150 17.04 4.76 -10.30
C THR A 150 17.89 6.04 -10.37
N LEU A 151 19.05 6.06 -9.71
CA LEU A 151 19.96 7.22 -9.61
C LEU A 151 21.21 7.14 -10.49
N MET A 152 21.31 6.14 -11.38
CA MET A 152 22.41 6.05 -12.37
C MET A 152 22.24 7.01 -13.57
N SER A 153 21.28 7.95 -13.53
CA SER A 153 21.23 9.10 -14.43
C SER A 153 22.22 10.19 -13.98
N GLU A 154 23.46 10.12 -14.47
CA GLU A 154 24.56 11.12 -14.57
C GLU A 154 24.83 12.18 -13.46
N ASN A 155 24.08 12.26 -12.36
CA ASN A 155 24.37 13.13 -11.23
C ASN A 155 24.44 12.29 -9.96
N LYS A 156 25.65 12.26 -9.36
CA LYS A 156 26.04 11.49 -8.18
C LYS A 156 24.90 11.33 -7.15
N PRO A 157 24.51 10.10 -6.76
CA PRO A 157 23.42 9.90 -5.82
C PRO A 157 23.84 10.29 -4.40
N TYR A 158 23.09 11.20 -3.78
CA TYR A 158 22.95 11.17 -2.33
C TYR A 158 22.32 9.82 -1.96
N GLN A 159 23.01 9.01 -1.15
CA GLN A 159 22.39 7.86 -0.46
C GLN A 159 21.28 8.42 0.43
N ARG A 160 20.04 8.37 -0.05
CA ARG A 160 18.87 8.74 0.72
C ARG A 160 18.41 7.48 1.45
N ASP A 161 18.49 7.49 2.78
CA ASP A 161 17.88 6.45 3.59
C ASP A 161 16.37 6.45 3.36
N ALA A 162 15.77 5.27 3.38
CA ALA A 162 14.34 5.09 3.19
C ALA A 162 13.73 4.27 4.31
N VAL A 163 12.46 4.55 4.58
CA VAL A 163 11.65 3.84 5.57
C VAL A 163 10.34 3.40 4.93
N VAL A 164 9.75 2.35 5.48
CA VAL A 164 8.37 1.96 5.19
C VAL A 164 7.52 2.31 6.40
N ILE A 165 6.45 3.08 6.18
CA ILE A 165 5.46 3.36 7.22
C ILE A 165 4.24 2.48 6.95
N SER A 166 3.83 1.68 7.92
CA SER A 166 2.62 0.86 7.86
C SER A 166 1.51 1.46 8.70
N TYR A 167 0.30 1.46 8.17
CA TYR A 167 -0.93 1.91 8.84
C TYR A 167 -1.91 0.75 8.87
N TRP A 168 -2.47 0.48 10.04
CA TRP A 168 -3.33 -0.68 10.29
C TRP A 168 -4.68 -0.22 10.82
N TRP A 169 -5.73 -0.92 10.40
CA TRP A 169 -7.10 -0.73 10.87
C TRP A 169 -7.71 -2.10 11.22
N ASP A 170 -8.06 -2.30 12.49
CA ASP A 170 -8.71 -3.52 13.01
C ASP A 170 -10.24 -3.46 12.85
#